data_AF-D6PCY5-F1
#
_entry.id   AF-D6PCY5-F1
#
_cell.length_a   1.000
_cell.length_b   1.000
_cell.length_c   1.000
_cell.angle_alpha   90.00
_cell.angle_beta   90.00
_cell.angle_gamma   90.00
#
_symmetry.space_group_name_H-M   'P 1'
#
loop_
_entity.id
_entity.type
_entity.pdbx_description
1 polymer ?
#
loop_
_entity_poly.entity_id
_entity_poly.type
_entity_poly.pdbx_seq_one_letter_code
_entity_poly.pdbx_strand_id
1 'polypeptide(L)'
;MPAGEIGRFSRTGIEVAAKTETSIIPIVHNSAECWPPSYLIQPGKVIFYLGDPVETSGKNIRQLTTDLQSWMIENYHLTSES
;
A
#
# COMPACT_ATOMS: atom_id res chain seq x y z
N MET A 1 0.19 11.30 -9.59
CA MET A 1 -0.96 10.95 -8.74
C MET A 1 -1.05 12.02 -7.67
N PRO A 2 -2.20 12.71 -7.54
CA PRO A 2 -2.44 13.67 -6.46
C PRO A 2 -2.27 13.03 -5.08
N ALA A 3 -1.94 13.84 -4.07
CA ALA A 3 -1.97 13.41 -2.68
C ALA A 3 -3.40 12.97 -2.30
N GLY A 4 -3.54 11.88 -1.55
CA GLY A 4 -4.83 11.33 -1.16
C GLY A 4 -5.45 10.34 -2.16
N GLU A 5 -4.88 10.17 -3.35
CA GLU A 5 -5.35 9.18 -4.31
C GLU A 5 -4.56 7.87 -4.22
N ILE A 6 -5.27 6.74 -4.26
CA ILE A 6 -4.64 5.41 -4.36
C ILE A 6 -4.56 4.99 -5.82
N GLY A 7 -3.33 4.76 -6.26
CA GLY A 7 -3.02 4.43 -7.65
C GLY A 7 -3.27 2.97 -7.98
N ARG A 8 -2.99 2.63 -9.24
CA ARG A 8 -3.08 1.25 -9.71
C ARG A 8 -2.01 0.38 -9.06
N PHE A 9 -2.44 -0.77 -8.56
CA PHE A 9 -1.56 -1.77 -7.98
C PHE A 9 -0.79 -2.53 -9.05
N SER A 10 0.52 -2.66 -8.84
CA SER A 10 1.34 -3.57 -9.62
C SER A 10 1.12 -4.99 -9.15
N ARG A 11 0.80 -5.89 -10.08
CA ARG A 11 0.62 -7.32 -9.81
C ARG A 11 1.95 -8.04 -9.58
N THR A 12 3.05 -7.51 -10.12
CA THR A 12 4.35 -8.20 -10.17
C THR A 12 4.90 -8.50 -8.78
N GLY A 13 4.74 -7.60 -7.80
CA GLY A 13 5.20 -7.83 -6.43
C GLY A 13 4.46 -8.99 -5.75
N ILE A 14 3.15 -9.07 -5.99
CA ILE A 14 2.29 -10.14 -5.46
C ILE A 14 2.62 -11.48 -6.13
N GLU A 15 2.88 -11.47 -7.44
CA GLU A 15 3.34 -12.66 -8.17
C GLU A 15 4.65 -13.22 -7.63
N VAL A 16 5.61 -12.35 -7.29
CA VAL A 16 6.89 -12.78 -6.68
C VAL A 16 6.61 -13.40 -5.32
N ALA A 17 5.87 -12.72 -4.45
CA ALA A 17 5.55 -13.21 -3.11
C ALA A 17 4.84 -14.57 -3.13
N ALA A 18 3.89 -14.77 -4.05
CA ALA A 18 3.19 -16.03 -4.18
C ALA A 18 4.08 -17.17 -4.74
N LYS A 19 5.01 -16.85 -5.66
CA LYS A 19 5.97 -17.84 -6.16
C LYS A 19 6.98 -18.29 -5.10
N THR A 20 7.28 -17.43 -4.14
CA THR A 20 8.21 -17.71 -3.03
C THR A 20 7.50 -18.06 -1.73
N GLU A 21 6.17 -18.26 -1.78
CA GLU A 21 5.32 -18.55 -0.61
C GLU A 21 5.59 -17.61 0.58
N THR A 22 5.86 -16.34 0.27
CA THR A 22 6.20 -15.31 1.24
C THR A 22 4.97 -14.48 1.56
N SER A 23 4.71 -14.25 2.85
CA SER A 23 3.59 -13.43 3.29
C SER A 23 3.79 -11.95 2.93
N ILE A 24 2.68 -11.24 2.67
CA ILE A 24 2.68 -9.81 2.32
C ILE A 24 2.19 -9.02 3.52
N ILE A 25 2.92 -7.98 3.93
CA ILE A 25 2.41 -6.99 4.90
C ILE A 25 1.90 -5.78 4.10
N PRO A 26 0.59 -5.49 4.09
CA PRO A 26 0.07 -4.32 3.40
C PRO A 26 0.35 -3.06 4.21
N ILE A 27 0.66 -1.95 3.52
CA ILE A 27 1.08 -0.69 4.15
C ILE A 27 0.41 0.47 3.42
N VAL A 28 -0.08 1.47 4.16
CA VAL A 28 -0.49 2.78 3.65
C VAL A 28 0.29 3.89 4.35
N HIS A 29 0.53 5.01 3.64
CA HIS A 29 1.23 6.17 4.21
C HIS A 29 0.79 7.50 3.57
N ASN A 30 0.96 8.61 4.30
CA ASN A 30 0.65 9.97 3.84
C ASN A 30 1.86 10.70 3.22
N SER A 31 2.93 9.99 2.85
CA SER A 31 4.20 10.63 2.42
C SER A 31 4.07 11.65 1.29
N ALA A 32 3.07 11.53 0.42
CA ALA A 32 2.82 12.50 -0.66
C ALA A 32 2.48 13.92 -0.16
N GLU A 33 2.08 14.08 1.11
CA GLU A 33 1.87 15.38 1.76
C GLU A 33 3.21 16.09 2.05
N CYS A 34 4.25 15.32 2.38
CA CYS A 34 5.59 15.86 2.64
C CYS A 34 6.45 15.86 1.37
N TRP A 35 6.35 14.79 0.59
CA TRP A 35 7.20 14.45 -0.55
C TRP A 35 6.33 14.21 -1.80
N PRO A 36 5.60 15.24 -2.27
CA PRO A 36 4.86 15.12 -3.52
C PRO A 36 5.83 14.84 -4.69
N PRO A 37 5.36 14.31 -5.83
CA PRO A 37 6.17 14.07 -7.03
C PRO A 37 6.56 15.40 -7.70
N SER A 38 7.37 16.20 -7.01
CA SER A 38 7.87 17.51 -7.36
C SER A 38 9.29 17.67 -6.78
N TYR A 39 10.01 18.71 -7.20
CA TYR A 39 11.35 19.01 -6.67
C TYR A 39 11.32 19.62 -5.27
N LEU A 40 10.13 19.97 -4.74
CA LEU A 40 9.99 20.61 -3.45
C LEU A 40 9.57 19.60 -2.40
N ILE A 41 10.54 19.19 -1.59
CA ILE A 41 10.35 18.34 -0.41
C ILE A 41 10.06 19.26 0.78
N GLN A 42 8.94 19.04 1.46
CA GLN A 42 8.55 19.77 2.66
C GLN A 42 8.88 18.95 3.92
N PRO A 43 9.38 19.58 4.99
CA PRO A 43 9.42 18.96 6.30
C PRO A 43 7.99 18.64 6.78
N GLY A 44 7.82 17.48 7.41
CA GLY A 44 6.54 17.04 7.92
C GLY A 44 6.63 15.63 8.50
N LYS A 45 5.50 15.11 8.97
CA LYS A 45 5.42 13.79 9.57
C LYS A 45 4.82 12.80 8.56
N VAL A 46 5.56 11.72 8.32
CA VAL A 46 5.07 10.59 7.55
C VAL A 46 4.57 9.52 8.50
N ILE A 47 3.29 9.19 8.40
CA ILE A 47 2.58 8.19 9.19
C ILE A 47 2.44 6.94 8.34
N PHE A 48 2.79 5.79 8.93
CA PHE A 48 2.63 4.48 8.31
C PHE A 48 1.61 3.68 9.11
N TYR A 49 0.67 3.05 8.41
CA TYR A 49 -0.20 2.03 8.98
C TYR A 49 0.05 0.70 8.27
N LEU A 50 0.37 -0.31 9.07
CA LEU A 50 0.72 -1.65 8.61
C LEU A 50 -0.41 -2.61 9.00
N GLY A 51 -0.88 -3.40 8.05
CA GLY A 51 -1.84 -4.46 8.32
C GLY A 51 -1.20 -5.76 8.76
N ASP A 52 -2.05 -6.75 9.01
CA ASP A 52 -1.60 -8.10 9.34
C ASP A 52 -0.92 -8.79 8.14
N PRO A 53 0.01 -9.73 8.38
CA PRO A 53 0.59 -10.56 7.33
C PRO A 53 -0.49 -11.34 6.56
N VAL A 54 -0.46 -11.22 5.24
CA VAL A 54 -1.35 -11.91 4.31
C VAL A 54 -0.59 -13.04 3.65
N GLU A 55 -0.94 -14.27 3.99
CA GLU A 55 -0.41 -15.47 3.36
C GLU A 55 -0.67 -15.49 1.85
N THR A 56 0.29 -15.96 1.06
CA THR A 56 0.21 -15.98 -0.41
C THR A 56 0.09 -17.38 -0.99
N SER A 57 0.45 -18.42 -0.23
CA SER A 57 0.39 -19.82 -0.67
C SER A 57 -1.02 -20.24 -1.04
N GLY A 58 -1.17 -20.86 -2.22
CA GLY A 58 -2.46 -21.35 -2.73
C GLY A 58 -3.50 -20.28 -3.11
N LYS A 59 -3.18 -18.97 -3.02
CA LYS A 59 -4.12 -17.90 -3.33
C LYS A 59 -4.18 -17.55 -4.82
N ASN A 60 -5.37 -17.12 -5.27
CA ASN A 60 -5.53 -16.53 -6.59
C ASN A 60 -4.91 -15.11 -6.61
N ILE A 61 -3.86 -14.92 -7.40
CA ILE A 61 -3.12 -13.65 -7.48
C ILE A 61 -3.99 -12.46 -7.83
N ARG A 62 -4.95 -12.64 -8.74
CA ARG A 62 -5.82 -11.55 -9.19
C ARG A 62 -6.73 -11.11 -8.04
N GLN A 63 -7.33 -12.07 -7.34
CA GLN A 63 -8.16 -11.79 -6.19
C GLN A 63 -7.34 -11.14 -5.07
N LEU A 64 -6.17 -11.70 -4.74
CA LEU A 64 -5.28 -11.16 -3.72
C LEU A 64 -4.84 -9.72 -4.02
N THR A 65 -4.60 -9.39 -5.30
CA THR A 65 -4.29 -8.01 -5.72
C THR A 65 -5.47 -7.07 -5.45
N THR A 66 -6.68 -7.51 -5.80
CA THR A 66 -7.89 -6.74 -5.53
C THR A 66 -8.14 -6.56 -4.03
N ASP A 67 -7.99 -7.61 -3.24
CA ASP A 67 -8.19 -7.59 -1.78
C ASP A 67 -7.22 -6.62 -1.10
N LEU A 68 -5.93 -6.68 -1.46
CA LEU A 68 -4.91 -5.78 -0.94
C LEU A 68 -5.16 -4.33 -1.34
N GLN A 69 -5.60 -4.09 -2.58
CA GLN A 69 -5.97 -2.74 -3.03
C GLN A 69 -7.16 -2.19 -2.24
N SER A 70 -8.22 -3.00 -2.04
CA SER A 70 -9.39 -2.62 -1.24
C SER A 70 -8.99 -2.32 0.20
N TRP A 71 -8.15 -3.17 0.81
CA TRP A 71 -7.63 -2.94 2.15
C TRP A 71 -6.91 -1.61 2.26
N MET A 72 -6.07 -1.25 1.28
CA MET A 72 -5.38 0.04 1.31
C MET A 72 -6.33 1.23 1.20
N ILE A 73 -7.39 1.12 0.36
CA ILE A 73 -8.42 2.15 0.25
C ILE A 73 -9.18 2.34 1.56
N GLU A 74 -9.61 1.24 2.17
CA GLU A 74 -10.34 1.25 3.43
C GLU A 74 -9.51 1.83 4.58
N ASN A 75 -8.20 1.57 4.60
CA ASN A 75 -7.32 1.93 5.72
C ASN A 75 -6.55 3.24 5.51
N TYR A 76 -6.62 3.88 4.34
CA TYR A 76 -5.85 5.09 4.05
C TYR A 76 -6.11 6.23 5.05
N HIS A 77 -7.36 6.35 5.53
CA HIS A 77 -7.77 7.35 6.51
C HIS A 77 -6.99 7.27 7.85
N LEU A 78 -6.37 6.13 8.16
CA LEU A 78 -5.55 5.93 9.36
C LEU A 78 -4.18 6.61 9.25
N THR A 79 -3.84 7.16 8.09
CA THR A 79 -2.59 7.90 7.86
C THR A 79 -2.73 9.41 8.02
N SER A 80 -3.94 9.89 8.30
CA SER A 80 -4.21 11.30 8.61
C SER A 80 -4.10 11.54 10.11
N GLU A 81 -3.56 12.69 10.51
CA GLU A 81 -3.67 13.15 11.90
C GLU A 81 -5.13 13.50 12.22
N SER A 82 -5.61 13.10 13.40
CA SER A 82 -6.92 13.49 13.94
C SER A 82 -6.97 14.98 14.28
#